data_AF-X1REC6-F1
#
_entry.id   AF-X1REC6-F1
#
_cell.length_a   1.000
_cell.length_b   1.000
_cell.length_c   1.000
_cell.angle_alpha   90.00
_cell.angle_beta   90.00
_cell.angle_gamma   90.00
#
_symmetry.space_group_name_H-M   'P 1'
#
loop_
_entity.id
_entity.type
_entity.pdbx_description
1 polymer ?
#
loop_
_entity_poly.entity_id
_entity_poly.type
_entity_poly.pdbx_seq_one_letter_code
_entity_poly.pdbx_strand_id
1 'polypeptide(L)'
;LIASKAPHAKDFTNQRTRRNREIDEVQRGKNRNKSKIRARVEHVFAVVKRLWGFTKVRYRGLKKNAGRAFTALALANLYLSRGHLTGAVRP
;
A
#
# COMPACT_ATOMS: atom_id res chain seq x y z
N LEU A 1 1.92 21.95 6.61
CA LEU A 1 2.18 20.50 6.74
C LEU A 1 0.91 19.89 7.32
N ILE A 2 0.25 18.96 6.62
CA ILE A 2 -1.06 18.30 6.90
C ILE A 2 -2.02 19.00 7.90
N ALA A 3 -1.66 19.18 9.17
CA ALA A 3 -2.41 19.95 10.17
C ALA A 3 -2.92 21.32 9.68
N SER A 4 -2.16 22.02 8.82
CA SER A 4 -2.60 23.30 8.23
C SER A 4 -3.79 23.21 7.26
N LYS A 5 -4.09 21.99 6.78
CA LYS A 5 -5.21 21.71 5.86
C LYS A 5 -6.24 20.76 6.48
N ALA A 6 -5.84 19.98 7.48
CA ALA A 6 -6.65 19.01 8.19
C ALA A 6 -6.15 18.90 9.65
N PRO A 7 -6.65 19.75 10.56
CA PRO A 7 -6.12 19.86 11.93
C PRO A 7 -6.31 18.58 12.75
N HIS A 8 -7.32 17.78 12.45
CA HIS A 8 -7.60 16.50 13.14
C HIS A 8 -6.89 15.29 12.49
N ALA A 9 -6.11 15.48 11.42
CA ALA A 9 -5.45 14.38 10.73
C ALA A 9 -4.16 13.95 11.47
N LYS A 10 -4.04 12.65 11.72
CA LYS A 10 -2.77 12.06 12.19
C LYS A 10 -1.74 12.11 11.08
N ASP A 11 -0.54 12.63 11.38
CA ASP A 11 0.55 12.71 10.41
C ASP A 11 1.35 11.40 10.37
N PHE A 12 1.22 10.66 9.27
CA PHE A 12 1.96 9.43 9.01
C PHE A 12 3.16 9.63 8.08
N THR A 13 3.54 10.86 7.75
CA THR A 13 4.72 11.12 6.91
C THR A 13 5.99 10.57 7.55
N ASN A 14 6.93 10.13 6.69
CA ASN A 14 8.25 9.73 7.15
C ASN A 14 9.07 10.98 7.48
N GLN A 15 9.59 11.04 8.69
CA GLN A 15 10.40 12.17 9.13
C GLN A 15 11.80 12.10 8.50
N ARG A 16 12.26 13.23 7.95
CA ARG A 16 13.58 13.29 7.28
C ARG A 16 14.69 13.30 8.33
N THR A 17 15.67 12.40 8.19
CA THR A 17 16.89 12.45 9.00
C THR A 17 17.96 13.26 8.24
N ARG A 18 18.80 14.01 8.96
CA ARG A 18 19.96 14.70 8.36
C ARG A 18 21.21 13.84 8.55
N ARG A 19 22.09 13.83 7.55
CA ARG A 19 23.40 13.17 7.62
C ARG A 19 24.22 13.82 8.75
N ASN A 20 24.91 13.01 9.56
CA ASN A 20 25.74 13.44 10.71
C ASN A 20 25.02 14.07 11.91
N ARG A 21 23.71 13.87 12.06
CA ARG A 21 23.01 14.16 13.33
C ARG A 21 22.78 12.86 14.10
N GLU A 22 22.68 12.98 15.42
CA GLU A 22 22.21 11.88 16.26
C GLU A 22 20.88 11.34 15.71
N ILE A 23 20.85 10.03 15.53
CA ILE A 23 19.68 9.34 15.01
C ILE A 23 18.87 8.90 16.21
N ASP A 24 17.71 9.53 16.41
CA ASP A 24 16.71 8.98 17.33
C ASP A 24 16.29 7.58 16.83
N GLU A 25 16.70 6.55 17.57
CA GLU A 25 16.42 5.16 17.26
C GLU A 25 14.91 4.87 17.22
N VAL A 26 14.12 5.55 18.06
CA VAL A 26 12.67 5.42 18.10
C VAL A 26 12.07 5.94 16.81
N GLN A 27 12.50 7.12 16.36
CA GLN A 27 12.06 7.68 15.08
C GLN A 27 12.50 6.81 13.89
N ARG A 28 13.72 6.27 13.92
CA ARG A 28 14.22 5.36 12.90
C ARG A 28 13.36 4.09 12.82
N GLY A 29 13.02 3.49 13.95
CA GLY A 29 12.14 2.33 14.04
C GLY A 29 10.75 2.61 13.46
N LYS A 30 10.13 3.75 13.82
CA LYS A 30 8.83 4.19 13.28
C LYS A 30 8.87 4.34 11.76
N ASN A 31 9.88 5.01 11.21
CA ASN A 31 10.05 5.19 9.77
C ASN A 31 10.27 3.85 9.04
N ARG A 32 11.02 2.92 9.65
CA ARG A 32 11.25 1.59 9.08
C ARG A 32 9.95 0.79 8.98
N ASN A 33 9.12 0.81 10.02
CA ASN A 33 7.83 0.12 10.00
C ASN A 33 6.88 0.71 8.94
N LYS A 34 6.77 2.04 8.87
CA LYS A 34 5.98 2.74 7.83
C LYS A 34 6.43 2.33 6.42
N SER A 35 7.74 2.32 6.19
CA SER A 35 8.32 1.98 4.89
C SER A 35 8.10 0.52 4.52
N LYS A 36 8.20 -0.40 5.50
CA LYS A 36 7.91 -1.83 5.31
C LYS A 36 6.46 -2.06 4.88
N ILE A 37 5.51 -1.39 5.54
CA ILE A 37 4.08 -1.48 5.19
C ILE A 37 3.85 -0.90 3.78
N ARG A 38 4.41 0.26 3.48
CA ARG A 38 4.30 0.90 2.15
C ARG A 38 4.80 0.00 1.03
N ALA A 39 5.97 -0.61 1.18
CA ALA A 39 6.54 -1.48 0.16
C ALA A 39 5.59 -2.65 -0.19
N ARG A 40 4.95 -3.26 0.81
CA ARG A 40 3.97 -4.34 0.59
C ARG A 40 2.73 -3.85 -0.18
N VAL A 41 2.21 -2.68 0.19
CA VAL A 41 1.02 -2.09 -0.43
C VAL A 41 1.32 -1.62 -1.87
N GLU A 42 2.50 -1.05 -2.12
CA GLU A 42 2.95 -0.65 -3.45
C GLU A 42 2.96 -1.86 -4.42
N HIS A 43 3.32 -3.05 -3.95
CA HIS A 43 3.29 -4.26 -4.78
C HIS A 43 1.86 -4.67 -5.16
N VAL A 44 0.90 -4.62 -4.23
CA VAL A 44 -0.52 -4.86 -4.53
C VAL A 44 -1.02 -3.87 -5.59
N PHE A 45 -0.71 -2.58 -5.43
CA PHE A 45 -1.08 -1.57 -6.41
C PHE A 45 -0.39 -1.75 -7.76
N ALA A 46 0.85 -2.25 -7.80
CA ALA A 46 1.53 -2.57 -9.04
C ALA A 46 0.79 -3.68 -9.81
N VAL A 47 0.34 -4.75 -9.13
CA VAL A 47 -0.48 -5.80 -9.76
C VAL A 47 -1.78 -5.21 -10.31
N VAL A 48 -2.54 -4.50 -9.48
CA VAL A 48 -3.86 -3.97 -9.86
C VAL A 48 -3.77 -2.94 -11.00
N LYS A 49 -2.83 -1.99 -10.90
CA LYS A 49 -2.75 -0.86 -11.84
C LYS A 49 -1.92 -1.17 -13.08
N ARG A 50 -0.79 -1.88 -12.94
CA ARG A 50 0.13 -2.15 -14.07
C ARG A 50 -0.20 -3.46 -14.77
N LEU A 51 -0.32 -4.58 -14.03
CA LEU A 51 -0.57 -5.88 -14.65
C LEU A 51 -2.02 -6.02 -15.14
N TRP A 52 -2.99 -5.58 -14.34
CA TRP A 52 -4.42 -5.73 -14.66
C TRP A 52 -5.07 -4.49 -15.27
N GLY A 53 -4.30 -3.41 -15.45
CA GLY A 53 -4.78 -2.20 -16.14
C GLY A 53 -5.93 -1.47 -15.45
N PHE A 54 -6.06 -1.57 -14.12
CA PHE A 54 -7.07 -0.83 -13.35
C PHE A 54 -6.68 0.64 -13.20
N THR A 55 -6.75 1.39 -14.30
CA THR A 55 -6.34 2.80 -14.37
C THR A 55 -7.51 3.77 -14.33
N LYS A 56 -8.68 3.35 -14.81
CA LYS A 56 -9.91 4.17 -14.88
C LYS A 56 -11.12 3.47 -14.27
N VAL A 57 -12.01 4.28 -13.71
CA VAL A 57 -13.38 3.88 -13.33
C VAL A 57 -14.17 3.53 -14.60
N ARG A 58 -15.05 2.53 -14.50
CA ARG A 58 -15.80 2.02 -15.67
C ARG A 58 -17.31 2.10 -15.49
N TYR A 59 -17.79 2.02 -14.26
CA TYR A 59 -19.22 1.99 -13.98
C TYR A 59 -19.75 3.37 -13.63
N ARG A 60 -21.04 3.61 -13.85
CA ARG A 60 -21.74 4.78 -13.31
C ARG A 60 -22.07 4.54 -11.83
N GLY A 61 -21.65 5.47 -10.98
CA GLY A 61 -21.90 5.45 -9.54
C GLY A 61 -20.72 4.93 -8.69
N LEU A 62 -20.56 5.53 -7.50
CA LEU A 62 -19.45 5.21 -6.58
C LEU A 62 -19.55 3.78 -6.03
N LYS A 63 -20.75 3.33 -5.65
CA LYS A 63 -20.96 1.99 -5.07
C LYS A 63 -20.47 0.88 -6.01
N LYS A 64 -20.79 0.97 -7.31
CA LYS A 64 -20.38 -0.03 -8.31
C LYS A 64 -18.86 -0.04 -8.55
N ASN A 65 -18.23 1.15 -8.59
CA ASN A 65 -16.77 1.22 -8.72
C ASN A 65 -16.03 0.78 -7.46
N ALA A 66 -16.58 1.05 -6.28
CA ALA A 66 -16.04 0.59 -5.00
C ALA A 66 -16.03 -0.94 -4.95
N GLY A 67 -17.15 -1.60 -5.29
CA GLY A 67 -17.22 -3.06 -5.40
C GLY A 67 -16.15 -3.62 -6.34
N ARG A 68 -16.04 -3.06 -7.56
CA ARG A 68 -15.00 -3.46 -8.53
C ARG A 68 -13.58 -3.31 -7.97
N ALA A 69 -13.31 -2.23 -7.26
CA ALA A 69 -11.99 -1.98 -6.66
C ALA A 69 -11.70 -2.96 -5.50
N PHE A 70 -12.68 -3.25 -4.64
CA PHE A 70 -12.53 -4.22 -3.55
C PHE A 70 -12.26 -5.63 -4.08
N THR A 71 -13.02 -6.07 -5.08
CA THR A 71 -12.78 -7.37 -5.71
C THR A 71 -11.40 -7.45 -6.34
N ALA A 72 -10.96 -6.41 -7.07
CA ALA A 72 -9.63 -6.37 -7.66
C ALA A 72 -8.52 -6.42 -6.58
N LEU A 73 -8.66 -5.69 -5.48
CA LEU A 73 -7.68 -5.74 -4.39
C LEU A 73 -7.65 -7.10 -3.69
N ALA A 74 -8.81 -7.73 -3.47
CA ALA A 74 -8.90 -9.06 -2.89
C ALA A 74 -8.19 -10.10 -3.77
N LEU A 75 -8.47 -10.09 -5.08
CA LEU A 75 -7.80 -10.95 -6.04
C LEU A 75 -6.29 -10.70 -6.09
N ALA A 76 -5.85 -9.44 -6.01
CA ALA A 76 -4.44 -9.11 -6.02
C ALA A 76 -3.72 -9.71 -4.80
N ASN A 77 -4.34 -9.67 -3.62
CA ASN A 77 -3.78 -10.32 -2.43
C ASN A 77 -3.64 -11.84 -2.60
N LEU A 78 -4.61 -12.50 -3.24
CA LEU A 78 -4.52 -13.93 -3.57
C LEU A 78 -3.39 -14.18 -4.59
N TYR A 79 -3.30 -13.37 -5.64
CA TYR A 79 -2.26 -13.48 -6.67
C TYR A 79 -0.85 -13.34 -6.10
N LEU A 80 -0.67 -12.46 -5.11
CA LEU A 80 0.61 -12.31 -4.40
C LEU A 80 0.90 -13.44 -3.43
N SER A 81 -0.14 -14.07 -2.89
CA SER A 81 -0.02 -15.22 -1.99
C SER A 81 0.07 -16.55 -2.73
N ARG A 82 0.03 -16.54 -4.07
CA ARG A 82 -0.03 -17.75 -4.90
C ARG A 82 1.05 -18.77 -4.55
N GLY A 83 2.29 -18.35 -4.30
CA GLY A 83 3.37 -19.28 -3.95
C GLY A 83 3.13 -20.07 -2.66
N HIS A 84 2.36 -19.52 -1.71
CA HIS A 84 1.97 -20.23 -0.50
C HIS A 84 0.70 -21.06 -0.69
N LEU A 85 -0.21 -20.60 -1.57
CA LEU A 85 -1.51 -21.24 -1.81
C LEU A 85 -1.42 -22.41 -2.79
N THR A 86 -0.54 -22.33 -3.78
CA THR A 86 -0.31 -23.37 -4.80
C THR A 86 0.81 -24.31 -4.35
N GLY A 87 0.79 -24.76 -3.09
CA GLY A 87 1.82 -25.62 -2.49
C GLY A 87 2.27 -26.73 -3.45
N ALA A 88 3.57 -27.08 -3.40
CA ALA A 88 4.30 -27.85 -4.42
C ALA A 88 3.39 -28.76 -5.25
N VAL A 89 2.95 -28.25 -6.40
CA VAL A 89 2.26 -29.06 -7.40
C VAL A 89 3.32 -30.03 -7.90
N ARG A 90 3.38 -31.21 -7.28
CA ARG A 90 4.22 -32.31 -7.76
C ARG A 90 3.79 -32.59 -9.21
N PRO A 91 4.72 -32.65 -10.17
CA PRO A 91 4.41 -33.01 -11.54
C PRO A 91 3.78 -34.41 -11.60
#